data_AF-A0A250JIT5-F1
#
_entry.id   AF-A0A250JIT5-F1
#
_cell.length_a   1.000
_cell.length_b   1.000
_cell.length_c   1.000
_cell.angle_alpha   90.00
_cell.angle_beta   90.00
_cell.angle_gamma   90.00
#
_symmetry.space_group_name_H-M   'P 1'
#
loop_
_entity.id
_entity.type
_entity.pdbx_description
1 polymer ?
#
loop_
_entity_poly.entity_id
_entity_poly.type
_entity_poly.pdbx_seq_one_letter_code
_entity_poly.pdbx_strand_id
1 'polypeptide(L)'
;MSAGVSGVRHHAGFHRFFSRASWSIDHMGRLLLLRQVALAPGPVRLALDDTLCTHKGPKVFGSGVHIDPVRSTRRTRLLTFGHVWVVLAVLVPVPFS
;
A
#
# COMPACT_ATOMS: atom_id res chain seq x y z
N MET A 1 -11.46 -11.51 16.14
CA MET A 1 -12.38 -12.63 15.90
C MET A 1 -12.79 -12.65 14.43
N SER A 2 -12.36 -13.67 13.69
CA SER A 2 -13.24 -14.37 12.76
C SER A 2 -12.84 -15.83 12.89
N ALA A 3 -13.63 -16.54 13.70
CA ALA A 3 -13.55 -17.98 13.87
C ALA A 3 -14.08 -18.64 12.58
N GLY A 4 -13.40 -19.69 12.12
CA GLY A 4 -13.97 -20.76 11.32
C GLY A 4 -14.54 -20.39 9.94
N VAL A 5 -13.70 -20.29 8.91
CA VAL A 5 -14.09 -20.66 7.54
C VAL A 5 -12.93 -21.39 6.88
N SER A 6 -12.79 -22.68 7.21
CA SER A 6 -12.10 -23.65 6.35
C SER A 6 -13.08 -24.05 5.26
N GLY A 7 -13.08 -23.28 4.17
CA GLY A 7 -13.92 -23.53 3.00
C GLY A 7 -13.15 -23.08 1.77
N VAL A 8 -13.07 -23.93 0.75
CA VAL A 8 -12.40 -23.66 -0.51
C VAL A 8 -12.97 -22.36 -1.11
N ARG A 9 -12.29 -21.23 -0.89
CA ARG A 9 -12.71 -19.96 -1.45
C ARG A 9 -12.33 -19.96 -2.91
N HIS A 10 -13.32 -19.93 -3.79
CA HIS A 10 -13.09 -19.77 -5.21
C HIS A 10 -12.28 -18.49 -5.44
N HIS A 11 -11.12 -18.60 -6.09
CA HIS A 11 -10.17 -17.49 -6.31
C HIS A 11 -10.85 -16.22 -6.85
N ALA A 12 -11.90 -16.37 -7.68
CA ALA A 12 -12.67 -15.24 -8.19
C ALA A 12 -13.36 -14.38 -7.10
N GLY A 13 -13.52 -14.88 -5.88
CA GLY A 13 -14.03 -14.09 -4.75
C GLY A 13 -13.14 -12.88 -4.43
N PHE A 14 -11.82 -13.07 -4.44
CA PHE A 14 -10.86 -11.98 -4.23
C PHE A 14 -10.91 -10.96 -5.37
N HIS A 15 -10.98 -11.43 -6.62
CA HIS A 15 -11.12 -10.54 -7.76
C HIS A 15 -12.42 -9.71 -7.72
N ARG A 16 -13.55 -10.33 -7.34
CA ARG A 16 -14.84 -9.63 -7.22
C ARG A 16 -14.84 -8.59 -6.11
N PHE A 17 -14.11 -8.82 -5.01
CA PHE A 17 -14.01 -7.86 -3.91
C PHE A 17 -13.47 -6.51 -4.39
N PHE A 18 -12.42 -6.52 -5.22
CA PHE A 18 -11.84 -5.30 -5.77
C PHE A 18 -12.55 -4.79 -7.03
N SER A 19 -12.99 -5.68 -7.93
CA SER A 19 -13.61 -5.26 -9.20
C SER A 19 -15.03 -4.74 -9.06
N ARG A 20 -15.74 -5.13 -7.99
CA ARG A 20 -17.11 -4.69 -7.66
C ARG A 20 -17.14 -3.88 -6.37
N ALA A 21 -16.01 -3.28 -5.99
CA ALA A 21 -15.93 -2.48 -4.77
C ALA A 21 -16.99 -1.37 -4.78
N SER A 22 -17.89 -1.40 -3.79
CA SER A 22 -18.85 -0.32 -3.50
C SER A 22 -18.41 0.54 -2.31
N TRP A 23 -17.18 0.33 -1.85
CA TRP A 23 -16.59 0.94 -0.66
C TRP A 23 -15.52 1.96 -1.06
N SER A 24 -15.28 2.95 -0.20
CA SER A 24 -14.23 3.96 -0.41
C SER A 24 -12.89 3.44 0.12
N ILE A 25 -11.86 3.48 -0.74
CA ILE A 25 -10.49 3.12 -0.38
C ILE A 25 -9.97 4.02 0.75
N ASP A 26 -10.20 5.33 0.66
CA ASP A 26 -9.75 6.29 1.68
C ASP A 26 -10.43 6.06 3.03
N HIS A 27 -11.75 5.79 3.01
CA HIS A 27 -12.48 5.48 4.23
C HIS A 27 -11.93 4.20 4.88
N MET A 28 -11.74 3.14 4.09
CA MET A 28 -11.19 1.87 4.58
C MET A 28 -9.78 2.07 5.14
N GLY A 29 -8.91 2.79 4.43
CA GLY A 29 -7.55 3.12 4.86
C GLY A 29 -7.54 3.88 6.19
N ARG A 30 -8.41 4.89 6.34
CA ARG A 30 -8.56 5.65 7.59
C ARG A 30 -8.99 4.76 8.75
N LEU A 31 -9.98 3.88 8.55
CA LEU A 31 -10.44 2.97 9.60
C LEU A 31 -9.33 2.01 10.04
N LEU A 32 -8.58 1.46 9.08
CA LEU A 32 -7.45 0.59 9.38
C LEU A 32 -6.37 1.34 10.17
N LEU A 33 -5.99 2.54 9.74
CA LEU A 33 -5.01 3.37 10.45
C LEU A 33 -5.45 3.66 11.89
N LEU A 34 -6.68 4.15 12.08
CA LEU A 34 -7.21 4.47 13.41
C LEU A 34 -7.25 3.24 14.32
N ARG A 35 -7.58 2.07 13.77
CA ARG A 35 -7.57 0.82 14.52
C ARG A 35 -6.17 0.42 14.97
N GLN A 36 -5.15 0.60 14.12
CA GLN A 36 -3.77 0.33 14.51
C GLN A 36 -3.26 1.34 15.53
N VAL A 37 -3.59 2.63 15.37
CA VAL A 37 -3.24 3.69 16.32
C VAL A 37 -3.87 3.44 17.68
N ALA A 38 -5.13 3.01 17.73
CA ALA A 38 -5.84 2.71 18.99
C ALA A 38 -5.22 1.54 19.78
N LEU A 39 -4.44 0.67 19.12
CA LEU A 39 -3.75 -0.44 19.77
C LEU A 39 -2.33 -0.07 20.25
N ALA A 40 -1.84 1.13 19.93
CA ALA A 40 -0.51 1.55 20.32
C ALA A 40 -0.46 1.92 21.81
N PRO A 41 0.46 1.36 22.61
CA PRO A 41 0.59 1.68 24.04
C PRO A 41 1.24 3.06 24.30
N GLY A 42 1.58 3.81 23.25
CA GLY A 42 2.32 5.07 23.32
C GLY A 42 2.38 5.75 21.96
N PRO A 43 3.33 6.68 21.75
CA PRO A 43 3.47 7.41 20.49
C PRO A 43 3.57 6.47 19.29
N VAL A 44 2.78 6.74 18.26
CA VAL A 44 2.80 5.97 17.02
C VAL A 44 3.93 6.46 16.13
N ARG A 45 4.87 5.56 15.84
CA ARG A 45 5.93 5.83 14.87
C ARG A 45 5.41 5.49 13.48
N LEU A 46 5.61 6.41 12.54
CA LEU A 46 5.21 6.24 11.14
C LEU A 46 6.45 6.25 10.25
N ALA A 47 6.44 5.41 9.22
CA ALA A 47 7.40 5.44 8.14
C ALA A 47 6.69 5.82 6.84
N LEU A 48 7.30 6.72 6.08
CA LEU A 48 6.84 7.13 4.76
C LEU A 48 7.86 6.65 3.73
N ASP A 49 7.37 6.02 2.67
CA ASP A 49 8.20 5.58 1.54
C ASP A 49 7.48 5.82 0.22
N ASP A 50 8.23 6.17 -0.82
CA ASP A 50 7.73 6.35 -2.17
C ASP A 50 8.22 5.19 -3.04
N THR A 51 7.29 4.35 -3.51
CA THR A 51 7.60 3.22 -4.37
C THR A 51 7.18 3.51 -5.81
N LEU A 52 8.17 3.60 -6.72
CA LEU A 52 7.89 3.71 -8.16
C LEU A 52 7.43 2.36 -8.72
N CYS A 53 6.19 2.32 -9.21
CA CYS A 53 5.62 1.18 -9.92
C CYS A 53 5.60 1.44 -11.43
N THR A 54 6.18 0.54 -12.21
CA THR A 54 6.29 0.67 -13.67
C THR A 54 5.10 0.07 -14.44
N HIS A 55 4.02 -0.32 -13.75
CA HIS A 55 2.79 -0.79 -14.39
C HIS A 55 2.13 0.36 -15.17
N LYS A 56 1.71 0.07 -16.41
CA LYS A 56 1.17 1.05 -17.36
C LYS A 56 -0.17 0.58 -17.91
N GLY A 57 -1.02 1.54 -18.26
CA GLY A 57 -2.26 1.27 -18.97
C GLY A 57 -3.20 2.46 -18.96
N PRO A 58 -4.22 2.48 -19.84
CA PRO A 58 -5.15 3.60 -19.97
C PRO A 58 -5.98 3.87 -18.72
N LYS A 59 -6.02 2.90 -17.78
CA LYS A 59 -6.75 3.01 -16.50
C LYS A 59 -5.84 3.36 -15.32
N VAL A 60 -4.54 3.58 -15.55
CA VAL A 60 -3.60 3.98 -14.48
C VAL A 60 -3.60 5.49 -14.41
N PHE A 61 -4.26 6.03 -13.39
CA PHE A 61 -4.28 7.46 -13.12
C PHE A 61 -2.99 7.91 -12.43
N GLY A 62 -2.57 9.16 -12.65
CA GLY A 62 -1.43 9.76 -11.96
C GLY A 62 -0.06 9.14 -12.29
N SER A 63 0.09 8.51 -13.45
CA SER A 63 1.42 8.12 -13.96
C SER A 63 2.15 9.32 -14.56
N GLY A 64 3.47 9.36 -14.38
CA GLY A 64 4.33 10.40 -14.91
C GLY A 64 5.76 9.90 -15.13
N VAL A 65 6.65 10.82 -15.51
CA VAL A 65 8.08 10.54 -15.58
C VAL A 65 8.70 10.89 -14.24
N HIS A 66 9.33 9.91 -13.60
CA HIS A 66 9.95 10.04 -12.29
C HIS A 66 11.42 9.62 -12.36
N ILE A 67 12.24 10.12 -11.43
CA ILE A 67 13.57 9.53 -11.22
C ILE A 67 13.37 8.16 -10.58
N ASP A 68 14.03 7.15 -11.12
CA ASP A 68 14.08 5.81 -10.52
C ASP A 68 15.18 5.81 -9.44
N PRO A 69 14.83 5.88 -8.14
CA PRO A 69 15.82 6.04 -7.08
C PRO A 69 16.68 4.78 -6.90
N VAL A 70 16.17 3.61 -7.29
CA VAL A 70 16.86 2.32 -7.15
C VAL A 70 17.95 2.20 -8.22
N ARG A 71 17.66 2.64 -9.44
CA ARG A 71 18.60 2.54 -10.57
C ARG A 71 19.48 3.78 -10.75
N SER A 72 19.11 4.89 -10.13
CA SER A 72 19.90 6.12 -10.18
C SER A 72 21.06 6.09 -9.18
N THR A 73 22.12 6.82 -9.50
CA THR A 73 23.25 7.08 -8.61
C THR A 73 23.43 8.60 -8.43
N ARG A 74 24.37 9.02 -7.57
CA ARG A 74 24.70 10.44 -7.43
C ARG A 74 25.17 11.11 -8.73
N ARG A 75 25.77 10.36 -9.66
CA ARG A 75 26.29 10.87 -10.93
C ARG A 75 25.34 10.67 -12.11
N THR A 76 24.44 9.70 -12.03
CA THR A 76 23.54 9.32 -13.14
C THR A 76 22.12 9.22 -12.66
N ARG A 77 21.23 10.05 -13.20
CA ARG A 77 19.79 9.97 -12.94
C ARG A 77 19.11 9.24 -14.09
N LEU A 78 18.41 8.16 -13.77
CA LEU A 78 17.59 7.43 -14.73
C LEU A 78 16.13 7.80 -14.53
N LEU A 79 15.48 8.20 -15.62
CA LEU A 79 14.06 8.54 -15.64
C LEU A 79 13.26 7.32 -16.08
N THR A 80 12.18 7.05 -15.36
CA THR A 80 11.26 5.94 -15.62
C THR A 80 9.83 6.47 -15.61
N PHE A 81 9.06 6.11 -16.63
CA PHE A 81 7.63 6.38 -16.66
C PHE A 81 6.88 5.34 -15.82
N GLY A 82 6.09 5.79 -14.85
CA GLY A 82 5.34 4.92 -13.94
C GLY A 82 4.46 5.72 -12.99
N HIS A 83 3.83 5.04 -12.05
CA HIS A 83 3.09 5.66 -10.95
C HIS A 83 3.91 5.55 -9.67
N VAL A 84 4.01 6.64 -8.92
CA VAL A 84 4.66 6.64 -7.60
C VAL A 84 3.61 6.44 -6.53
N TRP A 85 3.69 5.31 -5.83
CA TRP A 85 2.87 5.02 -4.67
C TRP A 85 3.54 5.58 -3.43
N VAL A 86 2.84 6.47 -2.72
CA VAL A 86 3.24 6.93 -1.39
C VAL A 86 2.66 5.95 -0.37
N VAL A 87 3.52 5.29 0.39
CA VAL A 87 3.15 4.32 1.43
C VAL A 87 3.41 4.92 2.80
N LEU A 88 2.37 4.95 3.64
CA LEU A 88 2.47 5.26 5.05
C LEU A 88 2.33 3.96 5.86
N ALA A 89 3.35 3.61 6.63
CA ALA A 89 3.37 2.42 7.47
C ALA A 89 3.38 2.78 8.96
N VAL A 90 2.62 2.03 9.75
CA VAL A 90 2.67 2.08 11.22
C VAL A 90 3.78 1.15 11.70
N LEU A 91 4.77 1.70 12.42
CA LEU A 91 5.87 0.92 12.98
C LEU A 91 5.46 0.33 14.33
N VAL A 92 5.34 -1.00 14.38
CA VAL A 92 4.97 -1.74 15.59
C VAL A 92 6.21 -2.38 16.19
N PRO A 93 6.60 -2.05 17.45
CA PRO A 93 7.67 -2.77 18.13
C PRO A 93 7.24 -4.20 18.42
N VAL A 94 8.14 -5.14 18.17
CA VAL A 94 7.93 -6.59 18.39
C VAL A 94 8.98 -7.07 19.41
N PRO A 95 8.73 -8.11 20.20
CA PRO A 95 9.58 -8.48 21.35
C PRO A 95 10.98 -9.02 20.99
N PHE A 96 11.34 -8.99 19.71
CA PHE A 96 12.61 -9.48 19.17
C PHE A 96 13.33 -8.44 18.29
N SER A 97 12.88 -7.18 18.32
CA SER A 97 13.55 -6.04 17.65
C SER A 97 14.60 -5.39 18.53
#